data_AF-I3U708-F1
#
_entry.id   AF-I3U708-F1
#
_cell.length_a   1.000
_cell.length_b   1.000
_cell.length_c   1.000
_cell.angle_alpha   90.00
_cell.angle_beta   90.00
_cell.angle_gamma   90.00
#
_symmetry.space_group_name_H-M   'P 1'
#
loop_
_entity.id
_entity.type
_entity.pdbx_description
1 polymer ?
#
loop_
_entity_poly.entity_id
_entity_poly.type
_entity_poly.pdbx_seq_one_letter_code
_entity_poly.pdbx_strand_id
1 'polypeptide(L)'
;MQTNPLQVVRQAQEAGQDPVQYAVQGLKSGKLKLSCEDPDHPDNFPRNMFIWRSNLLGSSGKGHEYFLKHLLGTDHGIQGKELGEDGDQKPVEVAWHDSAPQGKLDLLVTLDFRMSTTCVYSDVVLPTATWYEKSDLNTSDMHPFIHPLSAAVDPVWESRSDWEIYKGIAKAFSGIAQTELATVKDLVLTPLQHDSPAELGDPFGVTDWKHDAGR
;
A
#
# COMPACT_ATOMS: atom_id res chain seq x y z
N MET A 1 -1.96 -6.41 -9.63
CA MET A 1 -2.61 -6.64 -10.94
C MET A 1 -3.53 -5.47 -11.21
N GLN A 2 -3.75 -5.10 -12.47
CA GLN A 2 -4.67 -4.01 -12.80
C GLN A 2 -6.14 -4.38 -12.57
N THR A 3 -6.53 -5.60 -12.94
CA THR A 3 -7.86 -6.10 -12.59
C THR A 3 -7.91 -6.39 -11.09
N ASN A 4 -9.01 -5.98 -10.43
CA ASN A 4 -9.28 -6.30 -9.03
C ASN A 4 -9.13 -7.82 -8.79
N PRO A 5 -8.28 -8.25 -7.84
CA PRO A 5 -7.96 -9.67 -7.65
C PRO A 5 -9.16 -10.51 -7.20
N LEU A 6 -10.15 -9.90 -6.50
CA LEU A 6 -11.42 -10.57 -6.17
C LEU A 6 -12.21 -10.92 -7.44
N GLN A 7 -12.16 -10.04 -8.44
CA GLN A 7 -12.85 -10.25 -9.71
C GLN A 7 -12.16 -11.30 -10.58
N VAL A 8 -10.83 -11.41 -10.49
CA VAL A 8 -10.08 -12.47 -11.17
C VAL A 8 -10.55 -13.85 -10.70
N VAL A 9 -10.73 -14.03 -9.39
CA VAL A 9 -11.23 -15.30 -8.83
C VAL A 9 -12.66 -15.59 -9.27
N ARG A 10 -13.54 -14.58 -9.31
CA ARG A 10 -14.92 -14.73 -9.80
C ARG A 10 -14.96 -15.15 -11.27
N GLN A 11 -14.19 -14.48 -12.13
CA GLN A 11 -14.11 -14.81 -13.56
C GLN A 11 -13.59 -16.23 -13.79
N ALA A 12 -12.58 -16.67 -13.01
CA ALA A 12 -12.08 -18.04 -13.09
C ALA A 12 -13.15 -19.07 -12.74
N GLN A 13 -13.92 -18.82 -11.67
CA GLN A 13 -15.01 -19.69 -11.23
C GLN A 13 -16.15 -19.76 -12.25
N GLU A 14 -16.55 -18.63 -12.82
CA GLU A 14 -17.56 -18.55 -13.90
C GLU A 14 -17.11 -19.32 -15.15
N ALA A 15 -15.80 -19.33 -15.44
CA ALA A 15 -15.20 -20.10 -16.51
C ALA A 15 -14.98 -21.59 -16.17
N GLY A 16 -15.28 -22.02 -14.94
CA GLY A 16 -15.03 -23.39 -14.47
C GLY A 16 -13.53 -23.74 -14.39
N GLN A 17 -12.66 -22.76 -14.20
CA GLN A 17 -11.20 -22.91 -14.16
C GLN A 17 -10.64 -22.66 -12.75
N ASP A 18 -9.48 -23.25 -12.48
CA ASP A 18 -8.70 -22.93 -11.28
C ASP A 18 -8.20 -21.47 -11.35
N PRO A 19 -8.37 -20.65 -10.28
CA PRO A 19 -7.95 -19.25 -10.29
C PRO A 19 -6.47 -19.00 -10.56
N VAL A 20 -5.58 -19.89 -10.10
CA VAL A 20 -4.14 -19.75 -10.34
C VAL A 20 -3.83 -19.98 -11.81
N GLN A 21 -4.38 -21.05 -12.40
CA GLN A 21 -4.22 -21.32 -13.83
C GLN A 21 -4.81 -20.22 -14.71
N TYR A 22 -6.01 -19.73 -14.36
CA TYR A 22 -6.64 -18.60 -15.05
C TYR A 22 -5.75 -17.35 -15.02
N ALA A 23 -5.15 -17.04 -13.87
CA ALA A 23 -4.26 -15.90 -13.72
C ALA A 23 -2.96 -16.05 -14.52
N VAL A 24 -2.30 -17.22 -14.45
CA VAL A 24 -1.07 -17.51 -15.21
C VAL A 24 -1.31 -17.40 -16.72
N GLN A 25 -2.41 -17.98 -17.22
CA GLN A 25 -2.78 -17.88 -18.63
C GLN A 25 -3.13 -16.45 -19.03
N GLY A 26 -3.84 -15.73 -18.15
CA GLY A 26 -4.19 -14.33 -18.33
C GLY A 26 -2.97 -13.42 -18.44
N LEU A 27 -1.97 -13.63 -17.58
CA LEU A 27 -0.70 -12.90 -17.61
C LEU A 27 0.12 -13.22 -18.86
N LYS A 28 0.27 -14.51 -19.21
CA LYS A 28 1.00 -14.94 -20.42
C LYS A 28 0.38 -14.45 -21.72
N SER A 29 -0.95 -14.37 -21.78
CA SER A 29 -1.68 -13.88 -22.96
C SER A 29 -1.81 -12.35 -23.01
N GLY A 30 -1.43 -11.63 -21.95
CA GLY A 30 -1.62 -10.19 -21.83
C GLY A 30 -3.06 -9.74 -21.52
N LYS A 31 -4.00 -10.70 -21.32
CA LYS A 31 -5.38 -10.40 -20.89
C LYS A 31 -5.41 -9.80 -19.49
N LEU A 32 -4.56 -10.28 -18.60
CA LEU A 32 -4.30 -9.69 -17.29
C LEU A 32 -2.94 -8.98 -17.33
N LYS A 33 -2.87 -7.81 -16.71
CA LYS A 33 -1.66 -6.99 -16.65
C LYS A 33 -1.24 -6.76 -15.20
N LEU A 34 0.07 -6.64 -14.99
CA LEU A 34 0.58 -6.23 -13.68
C LEU A 34 0.33 -4.74 -13.48
N SER A 35 -0.07 -4.35 -12.27
CA SER A 35 -0.40 -2.96 -11.96
C SER A 35 0.82 -2.04 -12.05
N CYS A 36 2.03 -2.59 -11.93
CA CYS A 36 3.28 -1.84 -12.09
C CYS A 36 3.62 -1.50 -13.55
N GLU A 37 2.95 -2.12 -14.53
CA GLU A 37 3.15 -1.79 -15.95
C GLU A 37 2.45 -0.48 -16.34
N ASP A 38 1.50 -0.01 -15.53
CA ASP A 38 0.81 1.28 -15.74
C ASP A 38 0.41 1.92 -14.38
N PRO A 39 1.39 2.40 -13.59
CA PRO A 39 1.15 2.89 -12.22
C PRO A 39 0.33 4.21 -12.16
N ASP A 40 0.09 4.83 -13.31
CA ASP A 40 -0.71 6.05 -13.45
C ASP A 40 -2.14 5.75 -13.91
N HIS A 41 -2.46 4.50 -14.26
CA HIS A 41 -3.85 4.09 -14.45
C HIS A 41 -4.63 4.25 -13.14
N PRO A 42 -5.86 4.81 -13.16
CA PRO A 42 -6.67 5.05 -11.96
C PRO A 42 -6.99 3.81 -11.12
N ASP A 43 -6.90 2.62 -11.73
CA ASP A 43 -7.12 1.32 -11.06
C ASP A 43 -5.86 0.81 -10.32
N ASN A 44 -4.68 1.38 -10.58
CA ASN A 44 -3.39 0.80 -10.19
C ASN A 44 -2.73 1.49 -8.98
N PHE A 45 -3.17 2.69 -8.61
CA PHE A 45 -2.60 3.43 -7.49
C PHE A 45 -3.48 3.37 -6.22
N PRO A 46 -2.86 3.50 -5.03
CA PRO A 46 -3.59 3.41 -3.77
C PRO A 46 -4.58 4.57 -3.61
N ARG A 47 -5.77 4.26 -3.08
CA ARG A 47 -6.83 5.24 -2.81
C ARG A 47 -6.98 5.61 -1.33
N ASN A 48 -6.71 4.66 -0.44
CA ASN A 48 -6.85 4.84 0.99
C ASN A 48 -5.50 4.57 1.66
N MET A 49 -5.02 5.50 2.47
CA MET A 49 -3.76 5.36 3.19
C MET A 49 -3.94 5.66 4.67
N PHE A 50 -3.48 4.72 5.51
CA PHE A 50 -3.43 4.89 6.96
C PHE A 50 -1.97 5.07 7.39
N ILE A 51 -1.70 6.13 8.16
CA ILE A 51 -0.39 6.42 8.73
C ILE A 51 -0.51 6.44 10.25
N TRP A 52 0.21 5.56 10.94
CA TRP A 52 0.28 5.56 12.40
C TRP A 52 1.71 5.24 12.81
N ARG A 53 2.11 5.75 13.99
CA ARG A 53 3.48 5.57 14.52
C ARG A 53 4.58 6.00 13.54
N SER A 54 4.26 6.93 12.63
CA SER A 54 5.13 7.40 11.57
C SER A 54 4.80 8.85 11.22
N ASN A 55 5.83 9.65 10.94
CA ASN A 55 5.70 11.00 10.40
C ASN A 55 6.20 11.00 8.94
N LEU A 56 5.53 10.24 8.07
CA LEU A 56 5.95 10.04 6.68
C LEU A 56 6.22 11.36 5.95
N LEU A 57 5.28 12.30 5.99
CA LEU A 57 5.36 13.55 5.22
C LEU A 57 6.30 14.58 5.85
N GLY A 58 6.70 14.41 7.11
CA GLY A 58 7.62 15.32 7.80
C GLY A 58 8.96 14.71 8.22
N SER A 59 9.26 13.47 7.85
CA SER A 59 10.48 12.79 8.31
C SER A 59 11.02 11.77 7.30
N SER A 60 10.30 10.67 7.06
CA SER A 60 10.86 9.54 6.29
C SER A 60 10.58 9.60 4.79
N GLY A 61 9.68 10.46 4.33
CA GLY A 61 9.31 10.66 2.93
C GLY A 61 10.38 11.42 2.16
N LYS A 62 11.15 10.71 1.34
CA LYS A 62 12.11 11.32 0.41
C LYS A 62 11.36 11.83 -0.81
N GLY A 63 11.70 13.02 -1.29
CA GLY A 63 10.94 13.68 -2.35
C GLY A 63 9.60 14.22 -1.85
N HIS A 64 9.61 14.94 -0.72
CA HIS A 64 8.42 15.52 -0.07
C HIS A 64 7.45 16.18 -1.07
N GLU A 65 7.97 17.04 -1.95
CA GLU A 65 7.15 17.76 -2.93
C GLU A 65 6.45 16.83 -3.94
N TYR A 66 7.01 15.65 -4.25
CA TYR A 66 6.37 14.66 -5.11
C TYR A 66 5.21 13.96 -4.40
N PHE A 67 5.28 13.77 -3.07
CA PHE A 67 4.14 13.28 -2.28
C PHE A 67 2.99 14.29 -2.33
N LEU A 68 3.30 15.58 -2.11
CA LEU A 68 2.31 16.66 -2.16
C LEU A 68 1.64 16.74 -3.54
N LYS A 69 2.43 16.73 -4.62
CA LYS A 69 1.92 16.75 -6.01
C LYS A 69 1.09 15.51 -6.35
N HIS A 70 1.68 14.32 -6.26
CA HIS A 70 1.09 13.13 -6.88
C HIS A 70 0.15 12.36 -5.95
N LEU A 71 0.45 12.28 -4.66
CA LEU A 71 -0.42 11.55 -3.72
C LEU A 71 -1.52 12.44 -3.17
N LEU A 72 -1.19 13.66 -2.73
CA LEU A 72 -2.15 14.55 -2.08
C LEU A 72 -2.86 15.49 -3.05
N GLY A 73 -2.20 15.87 -4.17
CA GLY A 73 -2.76 16.82 -5.13
C GLY A 73 -2.79 18.26 -4.60
N THR A 74 -1.88 18.62 -3.70
CA THR A 74 -1.75 19.99 -3.16
C THR A 74 -0.71 20.80 -3.93
N ASP A 75 -0.63 22.10 -3.60
CA ASP A 75 0.52 22.93 -3.97
C ASP A 75 1.84 22.26 -3.56
N HIS A 76 2.85 22.44 -4.39
CA HIS A 76 4.16 21.80 -4.23
C HIS A 76 5.28 22.69 -4.77
N GLY A 77 6.50 22.44 -4.28
CA GLY A 77 7.72 23.20 -4.59
C GLY A 77 8.62 22.60 -5.67
N ILE A 78 8.19 21.60 -6.44
CA ILE A 78 8.99 21.01 -7.52
C ILE A 78 9.40 22.08 -8.53
N GLN A 79 10.72 22.22 -8.77
CA GLN A 79 11.30 23.21 -9.70
C GLN A 79 11.75 22.61 -11.02
N GLY A 80 12.04 21.30 -11.04
CA GLY A 80 12.50 20.58 -12.23
C GLY A 80 11.34 20.21 -13.15
N LYS A 81 11.67 19.93 -14.41
CA LYS A 81 10.75 19.37 -15.39
C LYS A 81 10.67 17.85 -15.25
N GLU A 82 9.55 17.28 -15.66
CA GLU A 82 9.40 15.83 -15.80
C GLU A 82 10.17 15.33 -17.04
N LEU A 83 10.44 14.02 -17.10
CA LEU A 83 10.95 13.40 -18.33
C LEU A 83 10.03 13.70 -19.52
N GLY A 84 10.61 13.84 -20.71
CA GLY A 84 9.85 13.94 -21.97
C GLY A 84 9.57 15.36 -22.45
N GLU A 85 9.65 16.38 -21.60
CA GLU A 85 9.64 17.79 -22.06
C GLU A 85 10.90 18.12 -22.88
N ASP A 86 12.03 17.48 -22.55
CA ASP A 86 13.31 17.73 -23.20
C ASP A 86 13.71 16.60 -24.19
N GLY A 87 12.75 15.74 -24.58
CA GLY A 87 12.96 14.68 -25.58
C GLY A 87 13.68 13.43 -25.07
N ASP A 88 13.60 13.18 -23.76
CA ASP A 88 14.30 12.07 -23.09
C ASP A 88 13.78 10.68 -23.46
N GLN A 89 14.60 9.67 -23.19
CA GLN A 89 14.22 8.26 -23.35
C GLN A 89 13.13 7.87 -22.36
N LYS A 90 11.98 7.46 -22.89
CA LYS A 90 10.83 6.97 -22.11
C LYS A 90 11.04 5.50 -21.69
N PRO A 91 10.41 5.06 -20.58
CA PRO A 91 10.47 3.66 -20.17
C PRO A 91 9.85 2.72 -21.22
N VAL A 92 10.37 1.50 -21.30
CA VAL A 92 9.89 0.47 -22.25
C VAL A 92 8.81 -0.44 -21.62
N GLU A 93 8.93 -0.72 -20.32
CA GLU A 93 8.02 -1.63 -19.59
C GLU A 93 6.85 -0.92 -18.88
N VAL A 94 6.95 0.41 -18.73
CA VAL A 94 5.96 1.21 -18.00
C VAL A 94 5.26 2.13 -18.99
N ALA A 95 3.94 2.12 -18.99
CA ALA A 95 3.13 3.03 -19.78
C ALA A 95 3.46 4.48 -19.40
N TRP A 96 3.84 5.27 -20.41
CA TRP A 96 4.13 6.68 -20.24
C TRP A 96 2.88 7.53 -20.49
N HIS A 97 2.57 8.41 -19.55
CA HIS A 97 1.51 9.42 -19.69
C HIS A 97 2.14 10.81 -19.69
N ASP A 98 1.84 11.64 -20.69
CA ASP A 98 2.40 12.99 -20.80
C ASP A 98 1.97 13.91 -19.65
N SER A 99 0.89 13.56 -18.93
CA SER A 99 0.48 14.23 -17.71
C SER A 99 0.23 13.18 -16.63
N ALA A 100 1.13 13.13 -15.65
CA ALA A 100 0.98 12.25 -14.50
C ALA A 100 -0.22 12.69 -13.63
N PRO A 101 -1.03 11.75 -13.14
CA PRO A 101 -2.12 12.05 -12.22
C PRO A 101 -1.59 12.68 -10.91
N GLN A 102 -2.43 13.56 -10.36
CA GLN A 102 -2.23 14.25 -9.09
C GLN A 102 -3.39 13.91 -8.15
N GLY A 103 -3.16 13.95 -6.84
CA GLY A 103 -4.19 13.61 -5.85
C GLY A 103 -4.65 12.15 -5.96
N LYS A 104 -3.70 11.21 -6.02
CA LYS A 104 -4.01 9.78 -6.14
C LYS A 104 -4.78 9.23 -4.93
N LEU A 105 -4.55 9.78 -3.74
CA LEU A 105 -5.25 9.37 -2.52
C LEU A 105 -6.63 10.02 -2.46
N ASP A 106 -7.65 9.20 -2.26
CA ASP A 106 -9.00 9.65 -1.96
C ASP A 106 -9.20 9.91 -0.45
N LEU A 107 -8.39 9.24 0.40
CA LEU A 107 -8.44 9.39 1.86
C LEU A 107 -7.08 9.12 2.52
N LEU A 108 -6.58 10.10 3.27
CA LEU A 108 -5.42 10.00 4.14
C LEU A 108 -5.82 10.12 5.61
N VAL A 109 -5.68 9.03 6.36
CA VAL A 109 -5.98 8.96 7.80
C VAL A 109 -4.69 8.85 8.60
N THR A 110 -4.50 9.71 9.60
CA THR A 110 -3.33 9.66 10.49
C THR A 110 -3.71 9.49 11.96
N LEU A 111 -3.03 8.58 12.65
CA LEU A 111 -3.13 8.39 14.10
C LEU A 111 -1.88 8.96 14.76
N ASP A 112 -2.07 9.99 15.59
CA ASP A 112 -0.96 10.63 16.31
C ASP A 112 -1.46 11.26 17.63
N PHE A 113 -0.57 11.36 18.61
CA PHE A 113 -0.85 11.99 19.90
C PHE A 113 -0.43 13.47 19.89
N ARG A 114 0.21 13.93 18.82
CA ARG A 114 0.54 15.32 18.55
C ARG A 114 0.20 15.68 17.10
N MET A 115 -0.06 16.96 16.83
CA MET A 115 -0.26 17.44 15.46
C MET A 115 1.08 17.45 14.70
N SER A 116 1.46 16.32 14.11
CA SER A 116 2.66 16.19 13.27
C SER A 116 2.46 16.78 11.88
N THR A 117 3.55 16.96 11.11
CA THR A 117 3.47 17.42 9.72
C THR A 117 2.55 16.53 8.89
N THR A 118 2.63 15.20 9.05
CA THR A 118 1.68 14.30 8.39
C THR A 118 0.24 14.65 8.79
N CYS A 119 -0.07 14.85 10.08
CA CYS A 119 -1.43 15.18 10.51
C CYS A 119 -1.95 16.47 9.87
N VAL A 120 -1.10 17.48 9.69
CA VAL A 120 -1.48 18.77 9.05
C VAL A 120 -1.94 18.58 7.61
N TYR A 121 -1.39 17.58 6.91
CA TYR A 121 -1.75 17.26 5.53
C TYR A 121 -2.83 16.17 5.39
N SER A 122 -3.31 15.59 6.50
CA SER A 122 -4.26 14.48 6.48
C SER A 122 -5.71 14.94 6.51
N ASP A 123 -6.59 14.19 5.84
CA ASP A 123 -8.03 14.45 5.84
C ASP A 123 -8.66 14.14 7.21
N VAL A 124 -8.17 13.09 7.86
CA VAL A 124 -8.66 12.64 9.17
C VAL A 124 -7.49 12.42 10.12
N VAL A 125 -7.57 13.05 11.29
CA VAL A 125 -6.62 12.86 12.39
C VAL A 125 -7.34 12.18 13.55
N LEU A 126 -6.84 11.02 13.98
CA LEU A 126 -7.37 10.25 15.10
C LEU A 126 -6.43 10.38 16.30
N PRO A 127 -6.91 10.84 17.47
CA PRO A 127 -6.06 11.03 18.64
C PRO A 127 -5.65 9.66 19.21
N THR A 128 -4.38 9.30 19.10
CA THR A 128 -3.86 8.07 19.73
C THR A 128 -3.33 8.34 21.14
N ALA A 129 -3.38 7.32 21.99
CA ALA A 129 -2.84 7.38 23.34
C ALA A 129 -1.31 7.49 23.32
N THR A 130 -0.74 8.28 24.24
CA THR A 130 0.70 8.36 24.43
C THR A 130 1.26 7.03 24.97
N TRP A 131 2.59 6.93 25.05
CA TRP A 131 3.24 5.73 25.55
C TRP A 131 2.95 5.43 27.04
N TYR A 132 2.49 6.42 27.80
CA TYR A 132 2.16 6.28 29.22
C TYR A 132 0.68 6.00 29.49
N GLU A 133 -0.10 5.79 28.44
CA GLU A 133 -1.57 5.65 28.52
C GLU A 133 -2.05 4.33 27.87
N LYS A 134 -1.11 3.43 27.54
CA LYS A 134 -1.44 2.16 26.89
C LYS A 134 -0.52 1.02 27.32
N SER A 135 -1.01 -0.20 27.12
CA SER A 135 -0.25 -1.42 27.30
C SER A 135 0.32 -1.90 25.97
N ASP A 136 1.62 -2.13 25.92
CA ASP A 136 2.35 -2.69 24.77
C ASP A 136 3.67 -3.31 25.23
N LEU A 137 4.46 -3.89 24.33
CA LEU A 137 5.80 -4.43 24.61
C LEU A 137 6.86 -3.73 23.76
N ASN A 138 8.08 -3.60 24.29
CA ASN A 138 9.23 -3.06 23.57
C ASN A 138 10.48 -3.93 23.78
N THR A 139 11.27 -4.02 22.72
CA THR A 139 12.59 -4.69 22.65
C THR A 139 13.52 -3.86 21.77
N SER A 140 14.83 -4.02 21.94
CA SER A 140 15.85 -3.36 21.13
C SER A 140 17.05 -4.28 20.91
N ASP A 141 17.72 -4.15 19.76
CA ASP A 141 18.98 -4.85 19.46
C ASP A 141 20.08 -4.58 20.50
N MET A 142 19.99 -3.44 21.20
CA MET A 142 21.02 -2.97 22.15
C MET A 142 21.11 -3.81 23.43
N HIS A 143 20.08 -4.58 23.78
CA HIS A 143 20.04 -5.38 25.01
C HIS A 143 19.04 -6.56 24.92
N PRO A 144 19.20 -7.64 25.70
CA PRO A 144 18.33 -8.81 25.61
C PRO A 144 17.02 -8.70 26.42
N PHE A 145 16.68 -7.54 26.96
CA PHE A 145 15.48 -7.36 27.77
C PHE A 145 14.24 -7.05 26.93
N ILE A 146 13.13 -7.68 27.30
CA ILE A 146 11.77 -7.29 26.92
C ILE A 146 11.10 -6.59 28.10
N HIS A 147 10.46 -5.45 27.85
CA HIS A 147 9.76 -4.70 28.88
C HIS A 147 8.47 -4.06 28.37
N PRO A 148 7.47 -3.81 29.24
CA PRO A 148 6.20 -3.27 28.82
C PRO A 148 6.20 -1.74 28.72
N LEU A 149 5.25 -1.21 27.94
CA LEU A 149 4.60 0.06 28.19
C LEU A 149 3.39 -0.23 29.08
N SER A 150 3.11 0.64 30.04
CA SER A 150 1.96 0.49 30.95
C SER A 150 1.23 1.80 31.07
N ALA A 151 -0.11 1.73 31.06
CA ALA A 151 -0.96 2.88 31.29
C ALA A 151 -0.80 3.35 32.75
N ALA A 152 -0.11 4.48 32.93
CA ALA A 152 -0.02 5.16 34.22
C ALA A 152 -1.37 5.80 34.60
N VAL A 153 -2.10 6.27 33.58
CA VAL A 153 -3.47 6.78 33.64
C VAL A 153 -4.22 6.31 32.40
N ASP A 154 -5.54 6.41 32.42
CA ASP A 154 -6.36 6.20 31.21
C ASP A 154 -6.01 7.26 30.15
N PRO A 155 -6.11 6.93 28.84
CA PRO A 155 -5.92 7.89 27.76
C PRO A 155 -6.73 9.18 27.98
N VAL A 156 -6.05 10.33 27.99
CA VAL A 156 -6.73 11.61 28.24
C VAL A 156 -7.65 12.02 27.07
N TRP A 157 -8.71 12.77 27.41
CA TRP A 157 -9.75 13.22 26.48
C TRP A 157 -10.41 12.05 25.72
N GLU A 158 -10.48 12.13 24.40
CA GLU A 158 -11.05 11.10 23.54
C GLU A 158 -9.97 10.23 22.89
N SER A 159 -8.72 10.34 23.36
CA SER A 159 -7.63 9.52 22.83
C SER A 159 -7.85 8.04 23.14
N ARG A 160 -7.34 7.17 22.25
CA ARG A 160 -7.44 5.71 22.38
C ARG A 160 -6.14 5.08 21.95
N SER A 161 -5.78 3.91 22.48
CA SER A 161 -4.62 3.18 21.94
C SER A 161 -4.82 2.83 20.47
N ASP A 162 -3.73 2.71 19.72
CA ASP A 162 -3.77 2.29 18.30
C ASP A 162 -4.60 1.01 18.12
N TRP A 163 -4.47 0.08 19.06
CA TRP A 163 -5.22 -1.17 19.12
C TRP A 163 -6.74 -0.93 19.21
N GLU A 164 -7.21 -0.10 20.14
CA GLU A 164 -8.64 0.19 20.27
C GLU A 164 -9.18 1.01 19.09
N ILE A 165 -8.36 1.87 18.49
CA ILE A 165 -8.74 2.63 17.27
C ILE A 165 -8.98 1.65 16.12
N TYR A 166 -8.01 0.79 15.81
CA TYR A 166 -8.16 -0.19 14.72
C TYR A 166 -9.26 -1.21 15.01
N LYS A 167 -9.46 -1.62 16.27
CA LYS A 167 -10.59 -2.46 16.66
C LYS A 167 -11.94 -1.77 16.38
N GLY A 168 -12.03 -0.47 16.69
CA GLY A 168 -13.20 0.36 16.37
C GLY A 168 -13.47 0.45 14.87
N ILE A 169 -12.43 0.72 14.07
CA ILE A 169 -12.50 0.73 12.60
C ILE A 169 -12.95 -0.64 12.08
N ALA A 170 -12.36 -1.74 12.56
CA ALA A 170 -12.72 -3.09 12.15
C ALA A 170 -14.19 -3.42 12.47
N LYS A 171 -14.69 -2.99 13.63
CA LYS A 171 -16.10 -3.14 14.00
C LYS A 171 -17.02 -2.36 13.06
N ALA A 172 -16.67 -1.11 12.74
CA ALA A 172 -17.45 -0.29 11.80
C ALA A 172 -17.42 -0.86 10.37
N PHE A 173 -16.23 -1.22 9.89
CA PHE A 173 -16.04 -1.90 8.60
C PHE A 173 -16.89 -3.17 8.52
N SER A 174 -16.88 -4.01 9.56
CA SER A 174 -17.68 -5.25 9.60
C SER A 174 -19.19 -4.98 9.55
N GLY A 175 -19.66 -3.84 10.05
CA GLY A 175 -21.06 -3.44 9.91
C GLY A 175 -21.44 -3.10 8.47
N ILE A 176 -20.57 -2.36 7.76
CA ILE A 176 -20.77 -1.95 6.37
C ILE A 176 -20.59 -3.15 5.42
N ALA A 177 -19.56 -3.96 5.64
CA ALA A 177 -19.21 -5.11 4.81
C ALA A 177 -20.34 -6.14 4.71
N GLN A 178 -21.23 -6.23 5.71
CA GLN A 178 -22.38 -7.14 5.67
C GLN A 178 -23.27 -6.94 4.43
N THR A 179 -23.41 -5.70 3.94
CA THR A 179 -24.19 -5.40 2.73
C THR A 179 -23.33 -5.17 1.51
N GLU A 180 -22.13 -4.60 1.69
CA GLU A 180 -21.29 -4.15 0.58
C GLU A 180 -20.23 -5.19 0.14
N LEU A 181 -19.88 -6.15 1.00
CA LEU A 181 -18.79 -7.11 0.74
C LEU A 181 -19.14 -8.51 1.26
N ALA A 182 -19.67 -9.34 0.36
CA ALA A 182 -19.91 -10.76 0.63
C ALA A 182 -18.60 -11.53 0.95
N THR A 183 -18.72 -12.78 1.40
CA THR A 183 -17.56 -13.67 1.50
C THR A 183 -16.89 -13.81 0.14
N VAL A 184 -15.63 -13.38 0.05
CA VAL A 184 -14.84 -13.38 -1.16
C VAL A 184 -13.63 -14.28 -1.03
N LYS A 185 -13.15 -14.78 -2.17
CA LYS A 185 -11.83 -15.40 -2.30
C LYS A 185 -10.94 -14.41 -3.03
N ASP A 186 -9.72 -14.25 -2.53
CA ASP A 186 -8.75 -13.31 -3.08
C ASP A 186 -7.57 -14.04 -3.72
N LEU A 187 -7.01 -13.45 -4.78
CA LEU A 187 -5.81 -13.95 -5.45
C LEU A 187 -4.64 -13.03 -5.09
N VAL A 188 -3.74 -13.53 -4.25
CA VAL A 188 -2.59 -12.79 -3.76
C VAL A 188 -1.33 -13.26 -4.46
N LEU A 189 -0.59 -12.34 -5.06
CA LEU A 189 0.74 -12.60 -5.61
C LEU A 189 1.77 -12.56 -4.48
N THR A 190 2.58 -13.61 -4.37
CA THR A 190 3.67 -13.70 -3.37
C THR A 190 5.01 -13.80 -4.10
N PRO A 191 6.00 -12.95 -3.78
CA PRO A 191 7.34 -13.13 -4.33
C PRO A 191 8.00 -14.38 -3.73
N LEU A 192 9.03 -14.90 -4.42
CA LEU A 192 9.89 -15.95 -3.85
C LEU A 192 10.50 -15.43 -2.55
N GLN A 193 10.41 -16.22 -1.48
CA GLN A 193 10.87 -15.84 -0.15
C GLN A 193 12.22 -16.48 0.15
N HIS A 194 13.11 -15.73 0.80
CA HIS A 194 14.27 -16.28 1.50
C HIS A 194 13.82 -17.17 2.67
N ASP A 195 14.67 -18.09 3.11
CA ASP A 195 14.39 -19.11 4.15
C ASP A 195 13.17 -19.99 3.79
N SER A 196 13.00 -20.28 2.49
CA SER A 196 11.94 -21.13 1.99
C SER A 196 12.46 -22.08 0.90
N PRO A 197 11.83 -23.25 0.67
CA PRO A 197 12.26 -24.13 -0.43
C PRO A 197 12.27 -23.44 -1.81
N ALA A 198 11.48 -22.37 -1.98
CA ALA A 198 11.38 -21.61 -3.23
C ALA A 198 12.50 -20.57 -3.40
N GLU A 199 13.39 -20.40 -2.42
CA GLU A 199 14.54 -19.49 -2.51
C GLU A 199 15.54 -19.90 -3.60
N LEU A 200 15.55 -21.19 -3.95
CA LEU A 200 16.34 -21.78 -5.04
C LEU A 200 15.69 -21.49 -6.41
N GLY A 201 15.40 -20.22 -6.68
CA GLY A 201 14.70 -19.72 -7.88
C GLY A 201 15.45 -20.01 -9.18
N ASP A 202 16.18 -19.03 -9.71
CA ASP A 202 16.99 -19.22 -10.93
C ASP A 202 18.48 -19.47 -10.57
N PRO A 203 18.96 -20.73 -10.55
CA PRO A 203 20.32 -21.06 -10.09
C PRO A 203 21.44 -20.72 -11.09
N PHE A 204 21.12 -20.53 -12.38
CA PHE A 204 22.13 -20.47 -13.45
C PHE A 204 22.07 -19.21 -14.33
N GLY A 205 21.17 -18.26 -14.04
CA GLY A 205 20.98 -17.07 -14.86
C GLY A 205 19.72 -16.32 -14.47
N VAL A 206 19.26 -15.41 -15.33
CA VAL A 206 17.99 -14.71 -15.18
C VAL A 206 17.16 -15.00 -16.43
N THR A 207 15.92 -15.46 -16.23
CA THR A 207 14.97 -15.68 -17.33
C THR A 207 13.78 -14.75 -17.15
N ASP A 208 13.41 -14.02 -18.21
CA ASP A 208 12.21 -13.19 -18.21
C ASP A 208 11.10 -13.89 -19.01
N TRP A 209 10.12 -14.43 -18.31
CA TRP A 209 8.99 -15.13 -18.93
C TRP A 209 8.18 -14.26 -19.92
N LYS A 210 8.23 -12.92 -19.82
CA LYS A 210 7.51 -12.01 -20.71
C LYS A 210 8.23 -11.82 -22.04
N HIS A 211 9.57 -11.82 -22.03
CA HIS A 211 10.40 -11.56 -23.21
C HIS A 211 11.04 -12.81 -23.82
N ASP A 212 11.30 -13.85 -23.01
CA ASP A 212 12.00 -15.06 -23.42
C ASP A 212 11.05 -16.20 -23.84
N ALA A 213 9.73 -16.03 -23.68
CA ALA A 213 8.72 -17.01 -24.08
C ALA A 213 8.58 -17.10 -25.61
N GLY A 214 9.43 -17.92 -26.23
CA GLY A 214 9.48 -18.12 -27.69
C GLY A 214 10.85 -18.54 -28.23
N ARG A 215 11.87 -18.66 -27.37
CA ARG A 215 13.14 -19.35 -27.67
C ARG A 215 13.14 -20.79 -27.17
#